data_AF-A0A9P6LA31-F1
#
_entry.id   AF-A0A9P6LA31-F1
#
_cell.length_a   1.000
_cell.length_b   1.000
_cell.length_c   1.000
_cell.angle_alpha   90.00
_cell.angle_beta   90.00
_cell.angle_gamma   90.00
#
_symmetry.space_group_name_H-M   'P 1'
#
loop_
_entity.id
_entity.type
_entity.pdbx_description
1 polymer ?
#
loop_
_entity_poly.entity_id
_entity_poly.type
_entity_poly.pdbx_seq_one_letter_code
_entity_poly.pdbx_strand_id
1 'polypeptide(L)' 'MTTSSAQFKIGDFVEYRPIGGASDNVSHSKGEIRKVFETGDGSVRYAINNKNTGKTSNYQESNIVGKIERPSA' A
#
# COMPACT_ATOMS: atom_id res chain seq x y z
N MET A 1 -14.96 -22.09 1.41
CA MET A 1 -13.72 -21.76 2.13
C MET A 1 -13.18 -20.50 1.46
N THR A 2 -13.48 -19.33 2.03
CA THR A 2 -13.20 -18.06 1.36
C THR A 2 -11.81 -17.60 1.77
N THR A 3 -10.83 -17.84 0.90
CA THR A 3 -9.46 -17.38 1.05
C THR A 3 -9.47 -15.86 1.13
N SER A 4 -9.25 -15.30 2.33
CA SER A 4 -8.90 -13.87 2.46
C SER A 4 -7.44 -13.74 1.99
N SER A 5 -7.22 -13.92 0.69
CA SER A 5 -5.89 -13.86 0.08
C SER A 5 -5.53 -12.40 -0.07
N ALA A 6 -4.52 -11.93 0.68
CA ALA A 6 -3.91 -10.63 0.49
C ALA A 6 -3.79 -10.29 -1.00
N GLN A 7 -4.47 -9.23 -1.45
CA GLN A 7 -4.54 -8.85 -2.87
C GLN A 7 -3.17 -8.46 -3.43
N PHE A 8 -2.24 -8.07 -2.56
CA PHE A 8 -0.90 -7.65 -2.92
C PHE A 8 0.17 -8.42 -2.13
N LYS A 9 1.39 -8.47 -2.66
CA LYS A 9 2.52 -9.18 -2.02
C LYS A 9 3.76 -8.31 -1.88
N ILE A 10 4.71 -8.76 -1.06
CA ILE A 10 6.01 -8.11 -0.88
C ILE A 10 6.72 -7.98 -2.24
N GLY A 11 7.26 -6.80 -2.50
CA GLY A 11 7.93 -6.42 -3.76
C GLY A 11 7.00 -5.84 -4.82
N ASP A 12 5.67 -5.94 -4.66
CA ASP A 12 4.74 -5.29 -5.59
C ASP A 12 4.77 -3.76 -5.40
N PHE A 13 4.76 -3.05 -6.53
CA PHE A 13 4.57 -1.61 -6.56
C PHE A 13 3.09 -1.29 -6.58
N VAL A 14 2.67 -0.39 -5.71
CA VAL A 14 1.27 -0.01 -5.56
C VAL A 14 1.13 1.51 -5.50
N GLU A 15 0.01 1.99 -6.03
CA GLU A 15 -0.45 3.34 -5.77
C GLU A 15 -1.41 3.31 -4.58
N TYR A 16 -1.22 4.23 -3.64
CA TYR A 16 -1.99 4.29 -2.40
C TYR A 16 -2.27 5.74 -2.01
N ARG A 17 -3.28 5.92 -1.16
CA ARG A 17 -3.70 7.21 -0.60
C ARG A 17 -3.21 7.33 0.84
N PRO A 18 -2.18 8.17 1.10
CA PRO A 18 -1.71 8.42 2.45
C PRO A 18 -2.78 9.12 3.28
N ILE A 19 -2.92 8.70 4.54
CA ILE A 19 -3.77 9.35 5.53
C ILE A 19 -2.95 10.50 6.14
N GLY A 20 -3.29 11.74 5.77
CA GLY A 20 -2.65 12.95 6.28
C GLY A 20 -1.73 13.65 5.27
N GLY A 21 -2.08 14.90 4.99
CA GLY A 21 -1.33 15.88 4.21
C GLY A 21 -2.13 17.19 4.24
N ALA A 22 -1.50 18.29 4.66
CA ALA A 22 -2.16 19.59 4.63
C ALA A 22 -2.44 19.98 3.18
N SER A 23 -3.66 20.46 2.93
CA SER A 23 -4.18 20.96 1.65
C SER A 23 -4.64 19.89 0.66
N ASP A 24 -5.96 19.73 0.62
CA ASP A 24 -6.77 19.81 -0.61
C ASP A 24 -6.01 19.58 -1.91
N ASN A 25 -5.75 18.31 -2.22
CA ASN A 25 -5.66 17.75 -3.56
C ASN A 25 -5.37 16.26 -3.35
N VAL A 26 -6.23 15.40 -3.90
CA VAL A 26 -6.22 13.93 -3.75
C VAL A 26 -4.81 13.39 -4.05
N SER A 27 -3.98 13.27 -3.01
CA SER A 27 -2.54 13.01 -3.18
C SER A 27 -2.34 11.51 -3.30
N HIS A 28 -2.27 11.01 -4.53
CA HIS A 28 -1.87 9.62 -4.79
C HIS A 28 -0.35 9.51 -4.60
N SER A 29 0.09 8.49 -3.85
CA SER A 29 1.50 8.19 -3.63
C SER A 29 1.82 6.81 -4.17
N LYS A 30 3.07 6.65 -4.60
CA LYS A 30 3.58 5.39 -5.13
C LYS A 30 4.58 4.79 -4.16
N GLY A 31 4.47 3.50 -3.94
CA GLY A 31 5.34 2.80 -3.02
C GLY A 31 5.48 1.33 -3.33
N GLU A 32 6.43 0.71 -2.64
CA GLU A 32 6.68 -0.72 -2.74
C GLU A 32 6.23 -1.39 -1.44
N ILE A 33 5.50 -2.50 -1.56
CA ILE A 33 5.12 -3.29 -0.40
C ILE A 33 6.36 -3.99 0.14
N ARG A 34 6.72 -3.67 1.38
CA ARG A 34 7.84 -4.31 2.08
C ARG A 34 7.39 -5.45 2.98
N LYS A 35 6.18 -5.37 3.53
CA LYS A 35 5.59 -6.41 4.42
C LYS A 35 4.08 -6.46 4.26
N VAL A 36 3.52 -7.64 4.49
CA VAL A 36 2.08 -7.90 4.59
C VAL A 36 1.83 -8.41 6.01
N PHE A 37 0.82 -7.87 6.68
CA PHE A 37 0.39 -8.26 8.01
C PHE A 37 -1.06 -8.71 7.93
N GLU A 38 -1.32 -9.94 8.33
CA GLU A 38 -2.67 -10.44 8.57
C GLU A 38 -2.99 -10.18 10.04
N THR A 39 -4.09 -9.48 10.30
CA THR A 39 -4.56 -9.24 11.66
C THR A 39 -5.53 -10.33 12.08
N GLY A 40 -5.66 -10.56 13.39
CA GLY A 40 -6.56 -11.59 13.94
C GLY A 40 -8.05 -11.34 13.67
N ASP A 41 -8.41 -10.09 13.33
CA ASP A 41 -9.73 -9.68 12.85
C ASP A 41 -9.98 -10.01 11.36
N GLY A 42 -9.02 -10.64 10.68
CA GLY A 42 -9.12 -11.05 9.27
C GLY A 42 -8.86 -9.93 8.27
N SER A 43 -8.45 -8.74 8.73
CA SER A 43 -8.03 -7.65 7.84
C SER A 43 -6.55 -7.76 7.46
N VAL A 44 -6.19 -7.25 6.28
CA VAL A 44 -4.82 -7.25 5.79
C VAL A 44 -4.28 -5.82 5.77
N ARG A 45 -3.07 -5.65 6.32
CA ARG A 45 -2.32 -4.39 6.32
C ARG A 45 -1.02 -4.57 5.56
N TYR A 46 -0.61 -3.52 4.87
CA TYR A 46 0.56 -3.51 4.02
C TYR A 46 1.54 -2.43 4.49
N ALA A 47 2.78 -2.81 4.77
CA ALA A 47 3.86 -1.85 4.96
C ALA A 47 4.32 -1.37 3.59
N ILE A 48 3.98 -0.13 3.24
CA ILE A 48 4.34 0.46 1.96
C ILE A 48 5.49 1.44 2.19
N ASN A 49 6.61 1.21 1.51
CA ASN A 49 7.72 2.14 1.45
C ASN A 49 7.43 3.20 0.37
N ASN A 50 7.17 4.43 0.81
CA ASN A 50 6.95 5.57 -0.06
C ASN A 50 8.25 5.88 -0.81
N LYS A 51 8.25 5.78 -2.14
CA LYS A 51 9.46 6.07 -2.94
C LYS A 51 9.78 7.56 -3.02
N ASN A 52 8.82 8.44 -2.74
CA ASN A 52 9.03 9.89 -2.72
C ASN A 52 9.75 10.35 -1.44
N THR A 53 9.41 9.76 -0.28
CA THR A 53 9.95 10.19 1.03
C THR A 53 10.91 9.18 1.65
N GLY A 54 11.01 7.95 1.12
CA GLY A 54 11.77 6.84 1.68
C GLY A 54 11.17 6.23 2.96
N LYS A 55 10.09 6.80 3.49
CA LYS A 55 9.45 6.34 4.73
C LYS A 55 8.55 5.14 4.49
N THR A 56 8.54 4.23 5.45
CA THR A 56 7.64 3.06 5.41
C THR A 56 6.48 3.28 6.37
N SER A 57 5.26 3.14 5.86
CA SER A 57 4.02 3.31 6.62
C SER A 57 3.09 2.14 6.40
N ASN A 58 2.26 1.82 7.38
CA ASN A 58 1.31 0.72 7.31
C ASN A 58 -0.06 1.25 6.84
N TYR A 59 -0.59 0.69 5.77
CA TYR A 59 -1.87 1.05 5.20
C TYR A 59 -2.79 -0.17 5.09
N GLN A 60 -4.10 0.06 5.18
CA GLN A 60 -5.08 -0.99 4.89
C GLN A 60 -5.20 -1.19 3.38
N GLU A 61 -5.72 -2.34 2.97
CA GLU A 61 -6.03 -2.61 1.57
C GLU A 61 -6.92 -1.52 0.94
N SER A 62 -7.88 -1.00 1.71
CA SER A 62 -8.78 0.08 1.30
C SER A 62 -8.10 1.41 0.96
N ASN A 63 -6.86 1.62 1.44
CA ASN A 63 -6.05 2.79 1.09
C ASN A 63 -5.25 2.57 -0.20
N ILE A 64 -5.12 1.33 -0.67
CA ILE A 64 -4.40 1.00 -1.89
C ILE A 64 -5.36 1.17 -3.07
N VAL A 65 -5.01 2.04 -4.01
CA VAL A 65 -5.79 2.29 -5.21
C VAL A 65 -5.66 1.10 -6.18
N GLY A 66 -4.44 0.57 -6.30
CA GLY A 66 -4.17 -0.59 -7.13
C GLY A 66 -2.68 -0.88 -7.28
N LYS A 67 -2.40 -2.06 -7.84
CA LYS A 67 -1.05 -2.42 -8.27
C LYS A 67 -0.69 -1.62 -9.51
N ILE A 68 0.50 -1.04 -9.51
CA ILE A 68 1.06 -0.33 -10.65
C ILE A 68 2.25 -1.09 -11.21
N GLU A 69 2.47 -0.96 -12.51
CA GLU A 69 3.69 -1.46 -13.12
C GLU A 69 4.89 -0.69 -12.57
N ARG A 70 5.96 -1.42 -12.27
CA ARG A 70 7.23 -0.80 -11.93
C ARG A 70 7.68 -0.05 -13.18
N PRO A 71 7.91 1.28 -13.12
CA PRO A 71 8.41 1.99 -14.30
C PRO A 71 9.75 1.36 -14.69
N SER A 72 9.78 0.77 -15.88
CA SER A 72 11.01 0.34 -16.54
C SER A 72 11.82 1.60 -16.82
N ALA A 73 12.89 1.79 -16.05
CA ALA A 73 13.93 2.77 -16.36
C ALA A 73 14.68 2.33 -17.62
#